data_AF-A0AAV6ZGC8-F1
#
_entry.id   AF-A0AAV6ZGC8-F1
#
_cell.length_a   1.000
_cell.length_b   1.000
_cell.length_c   1.000
_cell.angle_alpha   90.00
_cell.angle_beta   90.00
_cell.angle_gamma   90.00
#
_symmetry.space_group_name_H-M   'P 1'
#
loop_
_entity.id
_entity.type
_entity.pdbx_description
1 polymer ?
#
loop_
_entity_poly.entity_id
_entity_poly.type
_entity_poly.pdbx_seq_one_letter_code
_entity_poly.pdbx_strand_id
1 'polypeptide(L)'
;MCGICCTVSLTAEIFKPYFLDYTNLQRRGPDSSHQLLETDCTYKYSCFFSGHVLHLRGQLTPQPLKDRNGNIFLWNGEVFGGVEVQDTSNDTRVMFEHITSCDSEHDILSLISKVQGPWAFIYYQKEKHNLWFGRDFFGRRSLLWGFGDNPEVALCLASALESSSLTDVKQWHEVPASGIFKFNLSTSAELKSIHLTHFLWMSATEEEQLEKGQSFLTVENQKYPAKITYEEGMLIAPITPLNKKIPELLSKSNPPALSNSVSLEDLKMLMSELHRENTESFIKVLSAAVKKRVSCLPKVTNLLTSKGKLANVAILFSGGIDSMMLAALADRNLPAEEPIDLLNVAFMMRQNANVKKLQKKPGPVSQHQDDGMAHKDFNPFDVPDRITGRLGWKELKSLNPGRIWNFVEIDVTHNELEQMRELHISQLVQPLNTVLDDSIGCAIWFASRGIGMLKCNGEKKPYTSTSKVIL
;
A
#
# COMPACT_ATOMS: atom_id res chain seq x y z
N MET A 1 0.74 6.42 4.56
CA MET A 1 2.01 6.38 3.79
C MET A 1 2.45 7.81 3.55
N CYS A 2 3.75 8.11 3.44
CA CYS A 2 4.19 9.46 3.08
C CYS A 2 3.75 9.87 1.65
N GLY A 3 3.79 11.18 1.37
CA GLY A 3 3.65 11.76 0.03
C GLY A 3 4.95 12.44 -0.38
N ILE A 4 5.49 12.10 -1.54
CA ILE A 4 6.69 12.74 -2.09
C ILE A 4 6.38 13.33 -3.47
N CYS A 5 7.01 14.47 -3.78
CA CYS A 5 6.86 15.14 -5.06
C CYS A 5 8.17 15.85 -5.48
N CYS A 6 8.45 15.85 -6.77
CA CYS A 6 9.50 16.64 -7.39
C CYS A 6 9.02 17.21 -8.73
N THR A 7 9.18 18.51 -8.97
CA THR A 7 9.05 19.11 -10.30
C THR A 7 10.41 19.58 -10.78
N VAL A 8 10.66 19.39 -12.07
CA VAL A 8 11.89 19.77 -12.75
C VAL A 8 11.55 20.77 -13.83
N SER A 9 12.20 21.93 -13.78
CA SER A 9 12.20 22.95 -14.82
C SER A 9 13.58 23.00 -15.47
N LEU A 10 13.60 23.04 -16.81
CA LEU A 10 14.81 23.18 -17.61
C LEU A 10 14.96 24.61 -18.14
N THR A 11 14.40 25.61 -17.45
CA THR A 11 14.52 27.03 -17.78
C THR A 11 15.18 27.81 -16.64
N ALA A 12 15.67 29.01 -16.96
CA ALA A 12 16.35 29.88 -16.00
C ALA A 12 15.40 30.57 -15.00
N GLU A 13 14.09 30.49 -15.24
CA GLU A 13 13.11 31.17 -14.41
C GLU A 13 12.82 30.35 -13.15
N ILE A 14 12.80 31.02 -12.00
CA ILE A 14 12.41 30.38 -10.74
C ILE A 14 10.92 30.09 -10.83
N PHE A 15 10.60 28.84 -11.14
CA PHE A 15 9.23 28.38 -11.18
C PHE A 15 8.78 27.92 -9.80
N LYS A 16 7.68 28.49 -9.31
CA LYS A 16 6.92 27.90 -8.21
C LYS A 16 5.81 27.05 -8.83
N PRO A 17 5.69 25.76 -8.49
CA PRO A 17 4.59 24.93 -8.95
C PRO A 17 3.27 25.39 -8.31
N TYR A 18 2.66 26.42 -8.90
CA TYR A 18 1.33 26.91 -8.57
C TYR A 18 0.23 25.93 -9.03
N PHE A 19 0.56 24.94 -9.86
CA PHE A 19 -0.39 23.97 -10.41
C PHE A 19 -0.54 22.68 -9.58
N LEU A 20 0.33 22.43 -8.59
CA LEU A 20 0.20 21.27 -7.72
C LEU A 20 -0.56 21.66 -6.47
N ASP A 21 -1.83 21.24 -6.39
CA ASP A 21 -2.54 21.18 -5.12
C ASP A 21 -1.93 20.03 -4.29
N TYR A 22 -1.40 20.38 -3.13
CA TYR A 22 -0.74 19.44 -2.24
C TYR A 22 -1.73 18.69 -1.33
N THR A 23 -3.04 18.96 -1.42
CA THR A 23 -4.04 18.43 -0.48
C THR A 23 -3.97 16.90 -0.39
N ASN A 24 -3.90 16.19 -1.53
CA ASN A 24 -3.77 14.73 -1.52
C ASN A 24 -2.42 14.25 -0.97
N LEU A 25 -1.33 14.98 -1.19
CA LEU A 25 -0.02 14.65 -0.62
C LEU A 25 0.03 14.92 0.90
N GLN A 26 -0.61 16.00 1.37
CA GLN A 26 -0.74 16.32 2.80
C GLN A 26 -1.61 15.30 3.54
N ARG A 27 -2.70 14.82 2.91
CA ARG A 27 -3.52 13.72 3.46
C ARG A 27 -2.72 12.43 3.64
N ARG A 28 -1.74 12.17 2.76
CA ARG A 28 -0.83 11.03 2.91
C ARG A 28 0.07 11.22 4.13
N GLY A 29 0.66 12.40 4.30
CA GLY A 29 1.60 12.69 5.38
C GLY A 29 1.25 13.92 6.22
N PRO A 30 0.33 13.78 7.19
CA PRO A 30 -0.15 14.91 8.00
C PRO A 30 0.80 15.33 9.13
N ASP A 31 1.81 14.53 9.49
CA ASP A 31 2.67 14.79 10.66
C ASP A 31 3.73 15.87 10.39
N SER A 32 4.13 16.07 9.12
CA SER A 32 5.08 17.10 8.71
C SER A 32 4.99 17.36 7.22
N SER A 33 5.05 18.62 6.79
CA SER A 33 5.09 19.02 5.38
C SER A 33 6.14 20.09 5.16
N HIS A 34 7.13 19.83 4.29
CA HIS A 34 8.14 20.83 3.93
C HIS A 34 8.42 20.81 2.43
N GLN A 35 8.92 21.94 1.94
CA GLN A 35 9.29 22.15 0.56
C GLN A 35 10.71 22.68 0.47
N LEU A 36 11.40 22.34 -0.61
CA LEU A 36 12.74 22.82 -0.89
C LEU A 36 12.88 23.11 -2.38
N LEU A 37 13.45 24.27 -2.71
CA LEU A 37 13.73 24.68 -4.09
C LEU A 37 15.24 24.71 -4.30
N GLU A 38 15.71 23.94 -5.27
CA GLU A 38 17.07 24.01 -5.78
C GLU A 38 17.11 24.65 -7.15
N THR A 39 18.09 25.50 -7.36
CA THR A 39 18.36 26.11 -8.66
C THR A 39 19.83 25.90 -9.02
N ASP A 40 20.08 25.81 -10.32
CA ASP A 40 21.42 25.91 -10.89
C ASP A 40 21.43 27.00 -11.96
N CYS A 41 22.09 28.12 -11.67
CA CYS A 41 22.12 29.27 -12.57
C CYS A 41 23.04 29.06 -13.78
N THR A 42 24.03 28.16 -13.67
CA THR A 42 24.98 27.86 -14.74
C THR A 42 24.28 27.10 -15.85
N TYR A 43 23.63 26.00 -15.49
CA TYR A 43 22.92 25.14 -16.43
C TYR A 43 21.45 25.53 -16.65
N LYS A 44 20.95 26.50 -15.88
CA LYS A 44 19.59 27.06 -15.99
C LYS A 44 18.51 25.99 -15.85
N TYR A 45 18.56 25.28 -14.73
CA TYR A 45 17.48 24.40 -14.30
C TYR A 45 17.07 24.72 -12.86
N SER A 46 15.86 24.30 -12.50
CA SER A 46 15.40 24.30 -11.13
C SER A 46 14.63 23.03 -10.78
N CYS A 47 14.73 22.61 -9.53
CA CYS A 47 14.03 21.46 -8.99
C CYS A 47 13.30 21.87 -7.72
N PHE A 48 11.99 21.68 -7.69
CA PHE A 48 11.21 21.87 -6.49
C PHE A 48 10.84 20.51 -5.91
N PHE A 49 11.07 20.34 -4.61
CA PHE A 49 10.83 19.10 -3.88
C PHE A 49 9.81 19.36 -2.77
N SER A 50 8.84 18.46 -2.60
CA SER A 50 7.87 18.53 -1.50
C SER A 50 7.75 17.17 -0.82
N GLY A 51 7.91 17.14 0.50
CA GLY A 51 7.81 15.95 1.33
C GLY A 51 6.73 16.09 2.40
N HIS A 52 5.86 15.09 2.48
CA HIS A 52 4.75 15.01 3.42
C HIS A 52 4.85 13.69 4.18
N VAL A 53 5.07 13.75 5.49
CA VAL A 53 5.47 12.60 6.30
C VAL A 53 4.29 12.05 7.10
N LEU A 54 4.07 10.74 6.98
CA LEU A 54 3.34 9.96 7.98
C LEU A 54 4.36 9.24 8.85
N HIS A 55 4.38 9.55 10.13
CA HIS A 55 5.38 9.03 11.06
C HIS A 55 5.01 7.65 11.57
N LEU A 56 5.79 6.64 11.15
CA LEU A 56 5.54 5.21 11.41
C LEU A 56 6.63 4.50 12.22
N ARG A 57 7.83 5.06 12.38
CA ARG A 57 8.93 4.48 13.18
C ARG A 57 9.97 5.55 13.54
N GLY A 58 10.66 5.33 14.65
CA GLY A 58 11.80 6.14 15.10
C GLY A 58 11.44 7.58 15.44
N GLN A 59 12.39 8.49 15.32
CA GLN A 59 12.14 9.93 15.47
C GLN A 59 11.46 10.48 14.20
N LEU A 60 10.47 11.37 14.37
CA LEU A 60 9.88 12.11 13.25
C LEU A 60 11.00 12.78 12.45
N THR A 61 11.08 12.43 11.17
CA THR A 61 12.12 12.91 10.24
C THR A 61 11.43 13.68 9.12
N PRO A 62 11.41 15.03 9.20
CA PRO A 62 10.88 15.88 8.14
C PRO A 62 11.59 15.63 6.81
N GLN A 63 10.85 15.72 5.70
CA GLN A 63 11.36 15.57 4.34
C GLN A 63 10.95 16.79 3.50
N PRO A 64 11.75 17.20 2.49
CA PRO A 64 12.99 16.57 2.00
C PRO A 64 14.17 16.69 2.97
N LEU A 65 15.05 15.67 2.99
CA LEU A 65 16.35 15.78 3.68
C LEU A 65 17.38 16.38 2.72
N LYS A 66 18.30 17.20 3.25
CA LYS A 66 19.41 17.79 2.50
C LYS A 66 20.71 17.68 3.30
N ASP A 67 21.79 17.25 2.66
CA ASP A 67 23.12 17.15 3.28
C ASP A 67 23.96 18.41 3.06
N ARG A 68 25.20 18.41 3.56
CA ARG A 68 26.14 19.54 3.42
C ARG A 68 26.65 19.72 1.99
N ASN A 69 26.63 18.67 1.18
CA ASN A 69 27.04 18.68 -0.22
C ASN A 69 25.90 19.13 -1.15
N GLY A 70 24.70 19.33 -0.60
CA GLY A 70 23.52 19.78 -1.31
C GLY A 70 22.68 18.65 -1.91
N ASN A 71 23.00 17.39 -1.63
CA ASN A 71 22.22 16.24 -2.06
C ASN A 71 20.87 16.24 -1.33
N ILE A 72 19.80 15.89 -2.03
CA ILE A 72 18.43 15.92 -1.50
C ILE A 72 17.77 14.57 -1.65
N PHE A 73 17.04 14.13 -0.62
CA PHE A 73 16.39 12.84 -0.59
C PHE A 73 14.95 12.89 -0.08
N LEU A 74 14.08 12.17 -0.77
CA LEU A 74 12.70 11.91 -0.40
C LEU A 74 12.44 10.41 -0.45
N TRP A 75 11.79 9.89 0.60
CA TRP A 75 11.53 8.48 0.82
C TRP A 75 10.07 8.27 1.28
N ASN A 76 9.33 7.52 0.48
CA ASN A 76 8.01 7.00 0.83
C ASN A 76 8.12 5.48 0.91
N GLY A 77 8.46 4.95 2.08
CA GLY A 77 8.61 3.50 2.26
C GLY A 77 9.07 3.09 3.66
N GLU A 78 9.25 1.78 3.81
CA GLU A 78 9.63 1.11 5.05
C GLU A 78 10.64 0.02 4.74
N VAL A 79 11.67 -0.09 5.58
CA VAL A 79 12.72 -1.10 5.45
C VAL A 79 12.46 -2.20 6.48
N PHE A 80 12.11 -3.38 6.00
CA PHE A 80 11.87 -4.58 6.81
C PHE A 80 13.05 -5.57 6.77
N GLY A 81 14.05 -5.36 5.93
CA GLY A 81 15.22 -6.21 5.85
C GLY A 81 16.24 -5.77 4.80
N GLY A 82 17.38 -6.47 4.79
CA GLY A 82 18.51 -6.28 3.88
C GLY A 82 19.35 -5.02 4.13
N VAL A 83 18.73 -3.91 4.54
CA VAL A 83 19.41 -2.77 5.17
C VAL A 83 19.03 -2.75 6.65
N GLU A 84 20.03 -2.60 7.52
CA GLU A 84 19.82 -2.63 8.97
C GLU A 84 19.24 -1.31 9.47
N VAL A 85 18.00 -1.35 9.97
CA VAL A 85 17.34 -0.21 10.61
C VAL A 85 16.96 -0.61 12.03
N GLN A 86 17.61 0.03 13.01
CA GLN A 86 17.34 -0.16 14.44
C GLN A 86 15.92 0.28 14.81
N ASP A 87 15.34 -0.30 15.88
CA ASP A 87 13.95 -0.05 16.30
C ASP A 87 13.63 1.41 16.60
N THR A 88 14.61 2.15 17.10
CA THR A 88 14.49 3.59 17.41
C THR A 88 14.88 4.49 16.25
N SER A 89 15.40 3.94 15.16
CA SER A 89 15.83 4.69 13.98
C SER A 89 14.68 4.90 13.01
N ASN A 90 14.81 5.94 12.18
CA ASN A 90 13.86 6.23 11.12
C ASN A 90 14.46 5.80 9.77
N ASP A 91 13.67 5.06 8.99
CA ASP A 91 14.07 4.48 7.70
C ASP A 91 14.61 5.53 6.73
N THR A 92 13.96 6.70 6.65
CA THR A 92 14.38 7.80 5.77
C THR A 92 15.78 8.28 6.12
N ARG A 93 16.09 8.44 7.40
CA ARG A 93 17.41 8.91 7.85
C ARG A 93 18.50 7.88 7.57
N VAL A 94 18.26 6.61 7.88
CA VAL A 94 19.22 5.52 7.61
C VAL A 94 19.49 5.38 6.12
N MET A 95 18.44 5.40 5.29
CA MET A 95 18.60 5.35 3.84
C MET A 95 19.34 6.58 3.30
N PHE A 96 19.10 7.76 3.86
CA PHE A 96 19.80 8.98 3.45
C PHE A 96 21.30 8.94 3.78
N GLU A 97 21.66 8.47 4.98
CA GLU A 97 23.05 8.29 5.40
C GLU A 97 23.79 7.29 4.49
N HIS A 98 23.16 6.16 4.16
CA HIS A 98 23.77 5.18 3.25
C HIS A 98 23.90 5.69 1.81
N ILE A 99 22.85 6.29 1.23
CA ILE A 99 22.86 6.70 -0.18
C ILE A 99 23.78 7.89 -0.45
N THR A 100 23.98 8.77 0.54
CA THR A 100 24.94 9.89 0.44
C THR A 100 26.39 9.44 0.63
N SER A 101 26.60 8.26 1.22
CA SER A 101 27.92 7.63 1.36
C SER A 101 28.31 6.78 0.15
N CYS A 102 27.45 6.65 -0.86
CA CYS A 102 27.75 5.92 -2.09
C CYS A 102 28.60 6.76 -3.04
N ASP A 103 29.76 6.24 -3.45
CA ASP A 103 30.70 6.95 -4.32
C ASP A 103 30.39 6.75 -5.82
N SER A 104 29.80 5.60 -6.15
CA SER A 104 29.50 5.19 -7.54
C SER A 104 28.03 4.87 -7.78
N GLU A 105 27.66 4.77 -9.06
CA GLU A 105 26.32 4.32 -9.49
C GLU A 105 26.06 2.88 -9.07
N HIS A 106 27.10 2.04 -9.11
CA HIS A 106 27.03 0.67 -8.66
C HIS A 106 26.70 0.58 -7.16
N ASP A 107 27.28 1.45 -6.33
CA ASP A 107 27.01 1.45 -4.88
C ASP A 107 25.55 1.83 -4.58
N ILE A 108 25.01 2.83 -5.30
CA ILE A 108 23.60 3.23 -5.17
C ILE A 108 22.69 2.06 -5.54
N LEU A 109 22.91 1.43 -6.69
CA LEU A 109 22.09 0.31 -7.16
C LEU A 109 22.21 -0.90 -6.23
N SER A 110 23.42 -1.21 -5.75
CA SER A 110 23.68 -2.27 -4.77
C SER A 110 22.98 -2.03 -3.44
N LEU A 111 22.96 -0.78 -2.95
CA LEU A 111 22.21 -0.39 -1.76
C LEU A 111 20.71 -0.61 -1.97
N ILE A 112 20.15 -0.07 -3.06
CA ILE A 112 18.72 -0.17 -3.37
C ILE A 112 18.28 -1.64 -3.56
N SER A 113 19.10 -2.46 -4.20
CA SER A 113 18.88 -3.90 -4.37
C SER A 113 18.81 -4.69 -3.07
N LYS A 114 19.39 -4.20 -1.98
CA LYS A 114 19.31 -4.87 -0.67
C LYS A 114 18.00 -4.58 0.04
N VAL A 115 17.32 -3.47 -0.27
CA VAL A 115 16.18 -3.01 0.53
C VAL A 115 14.99 -3.96 0.39
N GLN A 116 14.63 -4.64 1.49
CA GLN A 116 13.43 -5.46 1.57
C GLN A 116 12.31 -4.68 2.28
N GLY A 117 11.29 -4.28 1.53
CA GLY A 117 10.14 -3.55 2.04
C GLY A 117 9.47 -2.73 0.94
N PRO A 118 8.28 -2.16 1.18
CA PRO A 118 7.61 -1.32 0.20
C PRO A 118 8.25 0.06 0.16
N TRP A 119 8.61 0.59 -1.02
CA TRP A 119 9.23 1.91 -1.11
C TRP A 119 9.12 2.56 -2.48
N ALA A 120 9.16 3.89 -2.47
CA ALA A 120 9.43 4.75 -3.61
C ALA A 120 10.32 5.91 -3.14
N PHE A 121 11.23 6.38 -4.00
CA PHE A 121 12.19 7.42 -3.61
C PHE A 121 12.48 8.40 -4.75
N ILE A 122 13.00 9.56 -4.35
CA ILE A 122 13.60 10.57 -5.22
C ILE A 122 14.91 11.01 -4.57
N TYR A 123 16.01 10.96 -5.31
CA TYR A 123 17.34 11.34 -4.83
C TYR A 123 18.04 12.24 -5.85
N TYR A 124 18.43 13.43 -5.41
CA TYR A 124 19.14 14.41 -6.22
C TYR A 124 20.58 14.54 -5.74
N GLN A 125 21.54 14.36 -6.65
CA GLN A 125 22.96 14.56 -6.42
C GLN A 125 23.37 15.93 -6.97
N LYS A 126 23.73 16.87 -6.09
CA LYS A 126 24.01 18.27 -6.47
C LYS A 126 25.22 18.37 -7.38
N GLU A 127 26.34 17.77 -6.98
CA GLU A 127 27.62 17.85 -7.71
C GLU A 127 27.55 17.19 -9.08
N LYS A 128 26.90 16.02 -9.18
CA LYS A 128 26.77 15.27 -10.43
C LYS A 128 25.57 15.70 -11.28
N HIS A 129 24.73 16.61 -10.78
CA HIS A 129 23.45 17.03 -11.39
C HIS A 129 22.50 15.86 -11.73
N ASN A 130 22.61 14.73 -11.04
CA ASN A 130 21.81 13.55 -11.33
C ASN A 130 20.53 13.52 -10.48
N LEU A 131 19.40 13.22 -11.10
CA LEU A 131 18.15 12.91 -10.42
C LEU A 131 17.85 11.42 -10.59
N TRP A 132 17.76 10.71 -9.47
CA TRP A 132 17.40 9.30 -9.37
C TRP A 132 16.01 9.16 -8.78
N PHE A 133 15.23 8.21 -9.29
CA PHE A 133 13.93 7.90 -8.74
C PHE A 133 13.48 6.49 -9.14
N GLY A 134 12.53 5.94 -8.40
CA GLY A 134 11.97 4.64 -8.72
C GLY A 134 11.20 4.05 -7.55
N ARG A 135 10.85 2.78 -7.70
CA ARG A 135 10.01 2.05 -6.78
C ARG A 135 10.57 0.65 -6.51
N ASP A 136 10.10 0.03 -5.43
CA ASP A 136 10.41 -1.35 -5.13
C ASP A 136 9.92 -2.30 -6.23
N PHE A 137 10.52 -3.50 -6.30
CA PHE A 137 10.24 -4.51 -7.34
C PHE A 137 8.75 -4.81 -7.57
N PHE A 138 7.91 -4.70 -6.53
CA PHE A 138 6.47 -4.95 -6.65
C PHE A 138 5.64 -3.68 -6.92
N GLY A 139 6.25 -2.49 -6.90
CA GLY A 139 5.57 -1.22 -7.10
C GLY A 139 4.60 -0.84 -5.99
N ARG A 140 4.81 -1.29 -4.74
CA ARG A 140 3.83 -1.18 -3.64
C ARG A 140 3.59 0.24 -3.15
N ARG A 141 4.51 1.17 -3.41
CA ARG A 141 4.35 2.60 -3.09
C ARG A 141 4.17 3.37 -4.38
N SER A 142 3.07 4.11 -4.49
CA SER A 142 2.78 4.90 -5.70
C SER A 142 3.84 5.98 -5.93
N LEU A 143 4.27 6.07 -7.19
CA LEU A 143 5.03 7.18 -7.76
C LEU A 143 4.59 7.32 -9.21
N LEU A 144 4.08 8.49 -9.54
CA LEU A 144 3.58 8.86 -10.85
C LEU A 144 4.59 9.80 -11.50
N TRP A 145 4.73 9.71 -12.82
CA TRP A 145 5.45 10.70 -13.61
C TRP A 145 4.52 11.37 -14.62
N GLY A 146 4.78 12.64 -14.88
CA GLY A 146 4.16 13.41 -15.92
C GLY A 146 5.25 14.17 -16.65
N PHE A 147 5.34 13.98 -17.96
CA PHE A 147 6.21 14.79 -18.80
C PHE A 147 5.37 15.97 -19.29
N GLY A 148 5.88 17.18 -19.08
CA GLY A 148 5.05 18.38 -19.18
C GLY A 148 4.78 18.79 -20.63
N ASP A 149 3.52 19.13 -20.90
CA ASP A 149 3.13 19.98 -22.04
C ASP A 149 3.33 21.48 -21.69
N ASN A 150 3.43 21.82 -20.40
CA ASN A 150 3.70 23.18 -19.93
C ASN A 150 5.15 23.59 -20.27
N PRO A 151 5.36 24.77 -20.88
CA PRO A 151 6.69 25.26 -21.23
C PRO A 151 7.70 25.37 -20.08
N GLU A 152 7.23 25.42 -18.84
CA GLU A 152 8.02 25.67 -17.62
C GLU A 152 8.39 24.40 -16.85
N VAL A 153 7.66 23.29 -17.03
CA VAL A 153 7.88 22.02 -16.30
C VAL A 153 8.21 20.93 -17.29
N ALA A 154 9.40 20.33 -17.17
CA ALA A 154 9.84 19.25 -18.04
C ALA A 154 9.41 17.87 -17.52
N LEU A 155 9.53 17.66 -16.20
CA LEU A 155 9.14 16.42 -15.52
C LEU A 155 8.49 16.75 -14.19
N CYS A 156 7.42 16.03 -13.84
CA CYS A 156 6.91 15.99 -12.50
C CYS A 156 6.82 14.55 -12.00
N LEU A 157 7.19 14.35 -10.74
CA LEU A 157 7.08 13.11 -9.99
C LEU A 157 6.17 13.35 -8.78
N ALA A 158 5.20 12.47 -8.52
CA ALA A 158 4.30 12.63 -7.38
C ALA A 158 3.72 11.29 -6.89
N SER A 159 3.53 11.13 -5.57
CA SER A 159 2.88 9.93 -5.02
C SER A 159 1.36 9.89 -5.16
N ALA A 160 0.72 11.02 -5.48
CA ALA A 160 -0.71 11.15 -5.70
C ALA A 160 -0.99 12.47 -6.44
N LEU A 161 -2.08 12.50 -7.20
CA LEU A 161 -2.56 13.68 -7.94
C LEU A 161 -3.96 14.08 -7.45
N GLU A 162 -4.42 15.28 -7.81
CA GLU A 162 -5.76 15.78 -7.51
C GLU A 162 -6.65 15.94 -8.75
N SER A 163 -7.96 15.76 -8.54
CA SER A 163 -9.04 15.83 -9.53
C SER A 163 -9.17 17.17 -10.26
N SER A 164 -8.75 18.30 -9.69
CA SER A 164 -9.01 19.60 -10.32
C SER A 164 -8.11 19.86 -11.54
N SER A 165 -7.04 19.08 -11.71
CA SER A 165 -6.14 19.12 -12.87
C SER A 165 -6.58 18.19 -14.03
N LEU A 166 -7.84 17.71 -14.00
CA LEU A 166 -8.39 16.68 -14.91
C LEU A 166 -8.41 17.04 -16.41
N THR A 167 -8.03 18.26 -16.81
CA THR A 167 -7.89 18.57 -18.24
C THR A 167 -6.72 17.83 -18.90
N ASP A 168 -5.74 17.33 -18.14
CA ASP A 168 -4.51 16.69 -18.67
C ASP A 168 -4.17 15.30 -18.06
N VAL A 169 -5.16 14.53 -17.57
CA VAL A 169 -4.92 13.17 -17.00
C VAL A 169 -4.23 12.21 -17.97
N LYS A 170 -4.32 12.47 -19.28
CA LYS A 170 -3.65 11.68 -20.32
C LYS A 170 -2.11 11.75 -20.28
N GLN A 171 -1.51 12.66 -19.50
CA GLN A 171 -0.06 12.82 -19.42
C GLN A 171 0.59 12.08 -18.25
N TRP A 172 -0.19 11.60 -17.28
CA TRP A 172 0.33 10.98 -16.07
C TRP A 172 0.31 9.46 -16.16
N HIS A 173 1.45 8.87 -15.84
CA HIS A 173 1.63 7.42 -15.86
C HIS A 173 2.30 6.98 -14.56
N GLU A 174 2.06 5.73 -14.16
CA GLU A 174 2.81 5.17 -13.06
C GLU A 174 4.26 4.95 -13.48
N VAL A 175 5.22 5.35 -12.64
CA VAL A 175 6.65 5.07 -12.89
C VAL A 175 6.84 3.55 -12.88
N PRO A 176 7.27 2.87 -13.95
CA PRO A 176 7.31 1.41 -13.99
C PRO A 176 8.10 0.81 -12.82
N ALA A 177 7.56 -0.24 -12.19
CA ALA A 177 8.24 -0.97 -11.11
C ALA A 177 9.35 -1.92 -11.63
N SER A 178 9.65 -1.88 -12.94
CA SER A 178 10.65 -2.72 -13.61
C SER A 178 12.09 -2.29 -13.35
N GLY A 179 12.33 -1.16 -12.68
CA GLY A 179 13.69 -0.74 -12.34
C GLY A 179 13.81 0.64 -11.68
N ILE A 180 15.03 1.16 -11.67
CA ILE A 180 15.38 2.49 -11.18
C ILE A 180 15.72 3.40 -12.35
N PHE A 181 15.31 4.66 -12.28
CA PHE A 181 15.55 5.66 -13.31
C PHE A 181 16.55 6.71 -12.84
N LYS A 182 17.38 7.20 -13.76
CA LYS A 182 18.35 8.27 -13.56
C LYS A 182 18.35 9.18 -14.79
N PHE A 183 18.48 10.49 -14.60
CA PHE A 183 18.93 11.38 -15.67
C PHE A 183 19.75 12.55 -15.14
N ASN A 184 20.48 13.19 -16.05
CA ASN A 184 21.35 14.32 -15.73
C ASN A 184 20.67 15.65 -16.08
N LEU A 185 20.46 16.49 -15.07
CA LEU A 185 19.75 17.77 -15.19
C LEU A 185 20.52 18.79 -16.03
N SER A 186 21.85 18.86 -15.89
CA SER A 186 22.67 19.78 -16.69
C SER A 186 22.59 19.46 -18.18
N THR A 187 22.82 18.20 -18.56
CA THR A 187 22.71 17.75 -19.96
C THR A 187 21.28 17.92 -20.48
N SER A 188 20.27 17.62 -19.67
CA SER A 188 18.87 17.84 -20.05
C SER A 188 18.55 19.31 -20.29
N ALA A 189 19.09 20.22 -19.47
CA ALA A 189 18.85 21.65 -19.61
C ALA A 189 19.53 22.23 -20.85
N GLU A 190 20.72 21.74 -21.22
CA GLU A 190 21.43 22.11 -22.44
C GLU A 190 20.70 21.61 -23.70
N LEU A 191 20.33 20.32 -23.72
CA LEU A 191 19.70 19.67 -24.87
C LEU A 191 18.19 19.90 -24.96
N LYS A 192 17.59 20.56 -23.95
CA LYS A 192 16.14 20.74 -23.81
C LYS A 192 15.36 19.43 -24.01
N SER A 193 15.88 18.34 -23.46
CA SER A 193 15.31 17.00 -23.59
C SER A 193 15.66 16.13 -22.38
N ILE A 194 14.82 15.14 -22.09
CA ILE A 194 15.02 14.23 -20.96
C ILE A 194 15.53 12.89 -21.49
N HIS A 195 16.73 12.51 -21.06
CA HIS A 195 17.33 11.21 -21.39
C HIS A 195 17.45 10.40 -20.12
N LEU A 196 16.54 9.43 -19.94
CA LEU A 196 16.48 8.55 -18.78
C LEU A 196 17.32 7.30 -19.02
N THR A 197 18.22 7.01 -18.10
CA THR A 197 18.80 5.68 -17.93
C THR A 197 17.86 4.86 -17.04
N HIS A 198 17.44 3.68 -17.49
CA HIS A 198 16.59 2.75 -16.77
C HIS A 198 17.36 1.48 -16.42
N PHE A 199 17.67 1.32 -15.13
CA PHE A 199 18.36 0.15 -14.58
C PHE A 199 17.34 -0.93 -14.25
N LEU A 200 17.30 -2.01 -15.01
CA LEU A 200 16.29 -3.05 -14.91
C LEU A 200 16.54 -4.00 -13.73
N TRP A 201 15.46 -4.40 -13.04
CA TRP A 201 15.53 -5.47 -12.05
C TRP A 201 15.87 -6.80 -12.71
N MET A 202 16.85 -7.51 -12.16
CA MET A 202 17.22 -8.86 -12.59
C MET A 202 16.87 -9.90 -11.53
N SER A 203 16.44 -11.08 -11.97
CA SER A 203 16.31 -12.24 -11.09
C SER A 203 17.70 -12.69 -10.62
N ALA A 204 17.82 -13.07 -9.35
CA ALA A 204 19.07 -13.60 -8.81
C ALA A 204 19.38 -15.04 -9.26
N THR A 205 18.39 -15.77 -9.79
CA THR A 205 18.48 -17.24 -9.93
C THR A 205 18.27 -17.81 -11.33
N GLU A 206 17.79 -17.04 -12.31
CA GLU A 206 17.57 -17.55 -13.67
C GLU A 206 17.95 -16.53 -14.75
N GLU A 207 18.58 -17.01 -15.82
CA GLU A 207 18.70 -16.36 -17.14
C GLU A 207 17.34 -16.30 -17.86
N GLU A 208 16.22 -16.27 -17.13
CA GLU A 208 14.93 -15.93 -17.73
C GLU A 208 15.01 -14.46 -18.12
N GLN A 209 15.17 -14.24 -19.44
CA GLN A 209 14.98 -12.95 -20.08
C GLN A 209 13.65 -12.39 -19.57
N LEU A 210 13.72 -11.46 -18.61
CA LEU A 210 12.61 -10.61 -18.25
C LEU A 210 12.07 -10.09 -19.57
N GLU A 211 10.80 -10.38 -19.89
CA GLU A 211 10.19 -10.07 -21.19
C GLU A 211 10.72 -8.75 -21.70
N LYS A 212 11.51 -8.84 -22.79
CA LYS A 212 12.24 -7.72 -23.38
C LYS A 212 11.33 -6.51 -23.42
N GLY A 213 11.83 -5.43 -22.83
CA GLY A 213 11.10 -4.23 -22.49
C GLY A 213 9.93 -3.94 -23.42
N GLN A 214 8.73 -3.92 -22.84
CA GLN A 214 7.73 -3.01 -23.38
C GLN A 214 8.42 -1.64 -23.47
N SER A 215 8.51 -1.10 -24.68
CA SER A 215 8.91 0.28 -24.93
C SER A 215 7.91 1.16 -24.19
N PHE A 216 8.17 1.47 -22.92
CA PHE A 216 7.13 2.01 -22.06
C PHE A 216 6.74 3.41 -22.50
N LEU A 217 7.68 4.27 -22.88
CA LEU A 217 7.40 5.64 -23.30
C LEU A 217 8.55 6.20 -24.15
N THR A 218 8.27 6.55 -25.41
CA THR A 218 8.98 7.64 -26.08
C THR A 218 7.99 8.78 -26.22
N VAL A 219 8.19 9.85 -25.45
CA VAL A 219 7.31 11.02 -25.52
C VAL A 219 7.95 11.98 -26.51
N GLU A 220 7.63 11.80 -27.80
CA GLU A 220 8.26 12.56 -28.90
C GLU A 220 7.57 13.89 -29.19
N ASN A 221 6.27 14.01 -28.89
CA ASN A 221 5.44 15.15 -29.28
C ASN A 221 5.29 16.23 -28.20
N GLN A 222 6.24 16.32 -27.26
CA GLN A 222 6.24 17.33 -26.20
C GLN A 222 7.39 18.33 -26.36
N LYS A 223 7.28 19.49 -25.70
CA LYS A 223 8.33 20.53 -25.71
C LYS A 223 9.68 19.99 -25.24
N TYR A 224 9.66 19.06 -24.27
CA TYR A 224 10.84 18.37 -23.76
C TYR A 224 10.72 16.87 -24.08
N PRO A 225 11.23 16.40 -25.23
CA PRO A 225 11.08 15.00 -25.59
C PRO A 225 11.81 14.11 -24.58
N ALA A 226 11.19 12.98 -24.24
CA ALA A 226 11.73 12.02 -23.29
C ALA A 226 12.12 10.71 -24.00
N LYS A 227 13.38 10.28 -23.80
CA LYS A 227 13.93 9.02 -24.31
C LYS A 227 14.46 8.17 -23.17
N ILE A 228 14.28 6.86 -23.28
CA ILE A 228 14.73 5.89 -22.29
C ILE A 228 15.82 4.99 -22.90
N THR A 229 16.94 4.86 -22.20
CA THR A 229 18.03 3.91 -22.48
C THR A 229 18.08 2.89 -21.36
N TYR A 230 18.17 1.61 -21.71
CA TYR A 230 18.13 0.51 -20.75
C TYR A 230 19.54 0.05 -20.40
N GLU A 231 19.77 -0.15 -19.11
CA GLU A 231 21.01 -0.72 -18.56
C GLU A 231 20.66 -1.98 -17.76
N GLU A 232 21.33 -3.08 -18.09
CA GLU A 232 21.18 -4.38 -17.42
C GLU A 232 22.41 -4.66 -16.55
N GLY A 233 22.35 -5.70 -15.71
CA GLY A 233 23.53 -6.19 -15.00
C GLY A 233 23.78 -5.57 -13.62
N MET A 234 23.11 -4.46 -13.27
CA MET A 234 23.49 -3.68 -12.07
C MET A 234 22.49 -3.70 -10.91
N LEU A 235 21.23 -4.11 -11.15
CA LEU A 235 20.15 -4.04 -10.16
C LEU A 235 19.50 -5.43 -9.96
N ILE A 236 19.78 -6.07 -8.84
CA ILE A 236 19.27 -7.40 -8.48
C ILE A 236 17.98 -7.27 -7.66
N ALA A 237 16.95 -8.04 -8.00
CA ALA A 237 15.69 -8.07 -7.27
C ALA A 237 15.86 -8.65 -5.86
N PRO A 238 15.34 -8.00 -4.79
CA PRO A 238 15.51 -8.44 -3.40
C PRO A 238 14.62 -9.63 -3.01
N ILE A 239 14.12 -10.38 -3.99
CA ILE A 239 13.15 -11.46 -3.79
C ILE A 239 13.57 -12.73 -4.52
N THR A 240 13.21 -13.87 -3.95
CA THR A 240 13.22 -15.13 -4.67
C THR A 240 11.97 -15.20 -5.56
N PRO A 241 12.08 -15.61 -6.83
CA PRO A 241 10.92 -15.79 -7.69
C PRO A 241 9.87 -16.70 -7.04
N LEU A 242 8.60 -16.35 -7.22
CA LEU A 242 7.50 -17.19 -6.75
C LEU A 242 7.56 -18.54 -7.48
N ASN A 243 7.42 -19.62 -6.72
CA ASN A 243 7.27 -20.93 -7.33
C ASN A 243 5.94 -21.00 -8.08
N LYS A 244 6.00 -20.94 -9.41
CA LYS A 244 4.83 -21.05 -10.30
C LYS A 244 4.51 -22.50 -10.67
N LYS A 245 5.29 -23.48 -10.19
CA LYS A 245 5.14 -24.90 -10.49
C LYS A 245 4.70 -25.66 -9.24
N ILE A 246 3.73 -26.55 -9.38
CA ILE A 246 3.35 -27.47 -8.30
C ILE A 246 4.52 -28.44 -8.09
N PRO A 247 5.06 -28.59 -6.86
CA PRO A 247 6.10 -29.56 -6.57
C PRO A 247 5.72 -30.98 -7.03
N GLU A 248 6.63 -31.69 -7.68
CA GLU A 248 6.38 -33.05 -8.20
C GLU A 248 6.00 -34.08 -7.11
N LEU A 249 6.34 -33.82 -5.85
CA LEU A 249 5.88 -34.64 -4.73
C LEU A 249 4.36 -34.59 -4.54
N LEU A 250 3.72 -33.47 -4.86
CA LEU A 250 2.27 -33.28 -4.76
C LEU A 250 1.52 -33.74 -6.02
N SER A 251 2.22 -33.91 -7.15
CA SER A 251 1.61 -34.42 -8.39
C SER A 251 1.46 -35.94 -8.43
N LYS A 252 2.19 -36.67 -7.56
CA LYS A 252 2.10 -38.14 -7.42
C LYS A 252 0.99 -38.60 -6.48
N SER A 253 0.56 -37.74 -5.55
CA SER A 253 -0.73 -37.88 -4.89
C SER A 253 -1.80 -37.47 -5.89
N ASN A 254 -2.72 -38.36 -6.28
CA ASN A 254 -3.91 -37.94 -7.00
C ASN A 254 -4.51 -36.75 -6.23
N PRO A 255 -4.61 -35.55 -6.83
CA PRO A 255 -5.30 -34.46 -6.16
C PRO A 255 -6.68 -34.99 -5.80
N PRO A 256 -7.18 -34.75 -4.57
CA PRO A 256 -8.53 -35.17 -4.22
C PRO A 256 -9.42 -34.65 -5.33
N ALA A 257 -10.14 -35.56 -6.00
CA ALA A 257 -11.22 -35.14 -6.89
C ALA A 257 -12.03 -34.12 -6.09
N LEU A 258 -12.34 -32.96 -6.69
CA LEU A 258 -13.21 -31.93 -6.09
C LEU A 258 -14.61 -32.53 -5.88
N SER A 259 -14.70 -33.47 -4.94
CA SER A 259 -15.90 -33.94 -4.30
C SER A 259 -16.03 -33.06 -3.05
N ASN A 260 -17.23 -32.58 -2.77
CA ASN A 260 -17.50 -31.75 -1.59
C ASN A 260 -17.35 -32.54 -0.26
N SER A 261 -16.67 -33.68 -0.25
CA SER A 261 -16.44 -34.54 0.90
C SER A 261 -14.94 -34.75 1.11
N VAL A 262 -14.44 -34.25 2.25
CA VAL A 262 -13.08 -34.52 2.72
C VAL A 262 -12.95 -36.01 3.05
N SER A 263 -11.99 -36.70 2.43
CA SER A 263 -11.75 -38.14 2.69
C SER A 263 -10.90 -38.36 3.95
N LEU A 264 -10.90 -39.59 4.47
CA LEU A 264 -10.00 -39.97 5.58
C LEU A 264 -8.53 -39.85 5.16
N GLU A 265 -8.24 -40.11 3.89
CA GLU A 265 -6.93 -39.99 3.27
C GLU A 265 -6.45 -38.54 3.26
N ASP A 266 -7.34 -37.58 2.95
CA ASP A 266 -7.02 -36.15 3.02
C ASP A 266 -6.68 -35.72 4.45
N LEU A 267 -7.44 -36.17 5.44
CA LEU A 267 -7.16 -35.88 6.86
C LEU A 267 -5.83 -36.50 7.31
N LYS A 268 -5.54 -37.75 6.92
CA LYS A 268 -4.24 -38.39 7.21
C LYS A 268 -3.08 -37.65 6.55
N MET A 269 -3.27 -37.17 5.33
CA MET A 269 -2.28 -36.36 4.62
C MET A 269 -2.03 -35.05 5.36
N LEU A 270 -3.09 -34.30 5.72
CA LEU A 270 -2.98 -33.03 6.46
C LEU A 270 -2.36 -33.19 7.85
N MET A 271 -2.55 -34.35 8.49
CA MET A 271 -1.92 -34.71 9.76
C MET A 271 -0.51 -35.31 9.63
N SER A 272 0.04 -35.43 8.41
CA SER A 272 1.38 -35.96 8.24
C SER A 272 2.42 -35.03 8.86
N GLU A 273 3.54 -35.62 9.31
CA GLU A 273 4.63 -34.86 9.93
C GLU A 273 5.16 -33.75 9.00
N LEU A 274 5.28 -34.04 7.70
CA LEU A 274 5.66 -33.07 6.69
C LEU A 274 4.70 -31.87 6.61
N HIS A 275 3.37 -32.09 6.61
CA HIS A 275 2.41 -30.99 6.57
C HIS A 275 2.40 -30.18 7.86
N ARG A 276 2.59 -30.84 9.01
CA ARG A 276 2.73 -30.16 10.30
C ARG A 276 3.96 -29.25 10.30
N GLU A 277 5.12 -29.75 9.89
CA GLU A 277 6.36 -28.97 9.79
C GLU A 277 6.22 -27.79 8.81
N ASN A 278 5.61 -28.02 7.65
CA ASN A 278 5.34 -26.96 6.68
C ASN A 278 4.39 -25.89 7.25
N THR A 279 3.36 -26.29 8.00
CA THR A 279 2.41 -25.38 8.65
C THR A 279 3.10 -24.55 9.73
N GLU A 280 3.92 -25.18 10.58
CA GLU A 280 4.69 -24.49 11.61
C GLU A 280 5.70 -23.51 11.00
N SER A 281 6.39 -23.91 9.93
CA SER A 281 7.29 -23.05 9.17
C SER A 281 6.56 -21.86 8.56
N PHE A 282 5.41 -22.09 7.93
CA PHE A 282 4.57 -21.02 7.38
C PHE A 282 4.11 -20.03 8.45
N ILE A 283 3.60 -20.52 9.58
CA ILE A 283 3.18 -19.69 10.71
C ILE A 283 4.36 -18.89 11.26
N LYS A 284 5.55 -19.50 11.38
CA LYS A 284 6.76 -18.83 11.86
C LYS A 284 7.17 -17.67 10.94
N VAL A 285 7.21 -17.90 9.63
CA VAL A 285 7.58 -16.88 8.63
C VAL A 285 6.54 -15.76 8.61
N LEU A 286 5.25 -16.09 8.56
CA LEU A 286 4.18 -15.09 8.52
C LEU A 286 4.10 -14.30 9.83
N SER A 287 4.25 -14.96 10.99
CA SER A 287 4.32 -14.30 12.29
C SER A 287 5.50 -13.33 12.36
N ALA A 288 6.67 -13.69 11.84
CA ALA A 288 7.81 -12.78 11.77
C ALA A 288 7.53 -11.56 10.87
N ALA A 289 6.83 -11.75 9.75
CA ALA A 289 6.44 -10.66 8.86
C ALA A 289 5.41 -9.72 9.48
N VAL A 290 4.44 -10.26 10.23
CA VAL A 290 3.45 -9.47 11.01
C VAL A 290 4.16 -8.73 12.15
N LYS A 291 5.01 -9.41 12.91
CA LYS A 291 5.79 -8.83 14.01
C LYS A 291 6.53 -7.56 13.58
N LYS A 292 7.22 -7.61 12.44
CA LYS A 292 7.95 -6.45 11.90
C LYS A 292 7.05 -5.24 11.65
N ARG A 293 5.81 -5.45 11.19
CA ARG A 293 4.87 -4.35 10.90
C ARG A 293 4.23 -3.76 12.15
N VAL A 294 3.95 -4.59 13.15
CA VAL A 294 3.25 -4.15 14.37
C VAL A 294 4.21 -3.64 15.46
N SER A 295 5.46 -4.11 15.48
CA SER A 295 6.42 -3.78 16.56
C SER A 295 7.19 -2.48 16.32
N CYS A 296 7.31 -2.03 15.06
CA CYS A 296 8.11 -0.85 14.70
C CYS A 296 7.41 0.48 15.00
N LEU A 297 6.18 0.46 15.49
CA LEU A 297 5.42 1.69 15.72
C LEU A 297 6.06 2.51 16.85
N PRO A 298 6.08 3.85 16.73
CA PRO A 298 6.41 4.70 17.85
C PRO A 298 5.42 4.33 18.95
N LYS A 299 5.93 3.89 20.10
CA LYS A 299 5.10 3.69 21.28
C LYS A 299 4.57 5.06 21.65
N VAL A 300 3.40 5.42 21.13
CA VAL A 300 2.65 6.59 21.59
C VAL A 300 2.34 6.26 23.04
N THR A 301 3.21 6.79 23.90
CA THR A 301 3.32 6.51 25.31
C THR A 301 1.95 6.71 25.93
N ASN A 302 1.29 5.63 26.33
CA ASN A 302 0.23 5.60 27.33
C ASN A 302 -0.67 6.85 27.36
N LEU A 303 -1.14 7.33 26.21
CA LEU A 303 -2.17 8.36 26.18
C LEU A 303 -3.47 7.65 26.54
N LEU A 304 -3.65 7.45 27.85
CA LEU A 304 -4.95 7.26 28.45
C LEU A 304 -5.76 8.49 28.06
N THR A 305 -6.51 8.37 26.97
CA THR A 305 -7.56 9.33 26.73
C THR A 305 -8.63 9.11 27.80
N SER A 306 -9.48 10.11 28.03
CA SER A 306 -10.68 9.95 28.86
C SER A 306 -11.61 8.80 28.42
N LYS A 307 -11.32 8.15 27.27
CA LYS A 307 -12.07 7.06 26.64
C LYS A 307 -11.35 5.70 26.63
N GLY A 308 -10.16 5.56 27.24
CA GLY A 308 -9.41 4.30 27.32
C GLY A 308 -8.11 4.27 26.50
N LYS A 309 -7.49 3.08 26.39
CA LYS A 309 -6.29 2.83 25.56
C LYS A 309 -6.68 2.89 24.08
N LEU A 310 -5.84 3.54 23.27
CA LEU A 310 -6.01 3.62 21.82
C LEU A 310 -5.39 2.42 21.12
N ALA A 311 -5.99 1.97 20.02
CA ALA A 311 -5.37 0.98 19.14
C ALA A 311 -4.32 1.66 18.25
N ASN A 312 -3.13 1.07 18.17
CA ASN A 312 -2.07 1.49 17.25
C ASN A 312 -2.12 0.71 15.92
N VAL A 313 -2.74 -0.48 15.95
CA VAL A 313 -2.86 -1.42 14.84
C VAL A 313 -4.32 -1.69 14.56
N ALA A 314 -4.68 -1.59 13.29
CA ALA A 314 -5.96 -2.02 12.75
C ALA A 314 -5.76 -3.14 11.71
N ILE A 315 -6.79 -3.96 11.54
CA ILE A 315 -6.86 -5.01 10.51
C ILE A 315 -8.03 -4.68 9.58
N LEU A 316 -7.81 -4.73 8.27
CA LEU A 316 -8.91 -4.81 7.30
C LEU A 316 -9.60 -6.16 7.45
N PHE A 317 -10.75 -6.18 8.11
CA PHE A 317 -11.27 -7.40 8.70
C PHE A 317 -12.60 -7.80 8.09
N SER A 318 -12.60 -8.77 7.17
CA SER A 318 -13.81 -9.37 6.58
C SER A 318 -14.30 -10.61 7.35
N GLY A 319 -13.47 -11.17 8.24
CA GLY A 319 -13.71 -12.48 8.86
C GLY A 319 -13.39 -13.66 7.93
N GLY A 320 -12.83 -13.40 6.75
CA GLY A 320 -12.20 -14.43 5.93
C GLY A 320 -10.87 -14.90 6.52
N ILE A 321 -10.35 -16.03 6.02
CA ILE A 321 -9.16 -16.71 6.56
C ILE A 321 -7.95 -15.78 6.68
N ASP A 322 -7.67 -14.96 5.66
CA ASP A 322 -6.51 -14.08 5.66
C ASP A 322 -6.58 -13.05 6.79
N SER A 323 -7.71 -12.35 6.92
CA SER A 323 -7.91 -11.34 7.96
C SER A 323 -7.95 -11.94 9.37
N MET A 324 -8.48 -13.17 9.51
CA MET A 324 -8.47 -13.92 10.76
C MET A 324 -7.06 -14.32 11.17
N MET A 325 -6.27 -14.82 10.22
CA MET A 325 -4.86 -15.16 10.46
C MET A 325 -4.03 -13.93 10.81
N LEU A 326 -4.19 -12.82 10.09
CA LEU A 326 -3.51 -11.56 10.40
C LEU A 326 -3.89 -11.04 11.79
N ALA A 327 -5.17 -11.06 12.15
CA ALA A 327 -5.63 -10.66 13.48
C ALA A 327 -5.01 -11.55 14.59
N ALA A 328 -5.09 -12.87 14.44
CA ALA A 328 -4.52 -13.81 15.41
C ALA A 328 -2.99 -13.67 15.53
N LEU A 329 -2.28 -13.45 14.43
CA LEU A 329 -0.83 -13.23 14.45
C LEU A 329 -0.47 -11.86 15.01
N ALA A 330 -1.28 -10.82 14.79
CA ALA A 330 -1.08 -9.51 15.40
C ALA A 330 -1.21 -9.60 16.93
N ASP A 331 -2.23 -10.31 17.43
CA ASP A 331 -2.42 -10.57 18.87
C ASP A 331 -1.19 -11.24 19.51
N ARG A 332 -0.59 -12.23 18.85
CA ARG A 332 0.60 -12.93 19.35
C ARG A 332 1.85 -12.05 19.43
N ASN A 333 1.91 -10.97 18.65
CA ASN A 333 3.09 -10.12 18.53
C ASN A 333 2.94 -8.74 19.20
N LEU A 334 1.74 -8.40 19.68
CA LEU A 334 1.44 -7.17 20.40
C LEU A 334 1.32 -7.43 21.91
N PRO A 335 1.73 -6.50 22.80
CA PRO A 335 1.49 -6.62 24.23
C PRO A 335 0.00 -6.86 24.52
N ALA A 336 -0.34 -7.83 25.39
CA ALA A 336 -1.72 -8.30 25.62
C ALA A 336 -2.75 -7.18 25.90
N GLU A 337 -2.26 -6.10 26.49
CA GLU A 337 -2.98 -4.92 26.94
C GLU A 337 -3.34 -3.90 25.84
N GLU A 338 -2.74 -4.01 24.65
CA GLU A 338 -2.97 -3.09 23.54
C GLU A 338 -4.26 -3.46 22.78
N PRO A 339 -5.19 -2.54 22.53
CA PRO A 339 -6.35 -2.85 21.70
C PRO A 339 -5.96 -3.11 20.23
N ILE A 340 -6.74 -3.95 19.55
CA ILE A 340 -6.66 -4.14 18.09
C ILE A 340 -8.01 -3.74 17.49
N ASP A 341 -7.97 -2.84 16.51
CA ASP A 341 -9.15 -2.45 15.75
C ASP A 341 -9.39 -3.41 14.58
N LEU A 342 -10.59 -3.97 14.50
CA LEU A 342 -11.04 -4.79 13.38
C LEU A 342 -12.00 -3.96 12.55
N LEU A 343 -11.53 -3.45 11.41
CA LEU A 343 -12.28 -2.56 10.54
C LEU A 343 -13.09 -3.41 9.55
N ASN A 344 -14.39 -3.55 9.80
CA ASN A 344 -15.28 -4.36 8.97
C ASN A 344 -16.26 -3.45 8.22
N VAL A 345 -16.10 -3.38 6.90
CA VAL A 345 -16.92 -2.58 5.99
C VAL A 345 -18.11 -3.40 5.48
N ALA A 346 -19.28 -2.80 5.50
CA ALA A 346 -20.51 -3.37 4.95
C ALA A 346 -21.18 -2.36 4.03
N PHE A 347 -21.32 -2.71 2.75
CA PHE A 347 -22.11 -1.94 1.81
C PHE A 347 -23.58 -2.32 1.92
N MET A 348 -24.46 -1.33 2.03
CA MET A 348 -25.90 -1.55 2.16
C MET A 348 -26.44 -2.47 1.04
N MET A 349 -27.26 -3.46 1.39
CA MET A 349 -27.98 -4.26 0.40
C MET A 349 -29.18 -3.48 -0.16
N ARG A 350 -29.37 -3.50 -1.48
CA ARG A 350 -30.60 -3.00 -2.10
C ARG A 350 -31.78 -3.86 -1.64
N GLN A 351 -32.78 -3.23 -1.03
CA GLN A 351 -34.06 -3.89 -0.77
C GLN A 351 -34.77 -4.13 -2.11
N ASN A 352 -34.60 -5.34 -2.69
CA ASN A 352 -35.53 -6.10 -3.56
C ASN A 352 -34.84 -6.85 -4.71
N ALA A 353 -34.51 -8.13 -4.49
CA ALA A 353 -34.48 -9.18 -5.52
C ALA A 353 -34.53 -10.61 -4.95
N ASN A 354 -34.15 -10.84 -3.69
CA ASN A 354 -34.07 -12.19 -3.12
C ASN A 354 -35.27 -12.64 -2.27
N VAL A 355 -36.23 -11.77 -1.96
CA VAL A 355 -37.46 -12.17 -1.23
C VAL A 355 -38.41 -12.99 -2.13
N LYS A 356 -38.32 -12.89 -3.46
CA LYS A 356 -39.18 -13.66 -4.39
C LYS A 356 -38.65 -15.07 -4.75
N LYS A 357 -37.41 -15.43 -4.41
CA LYS A 357 -36.84 -16.75 -4.77
C LYS A 357 -37.01 -17.85 -3.69
N LEU A 358 -37.46 -17.50 -2.48
CA LEU A 358 -37.72 -18.47 -1.40
C LEU A 358 -39.20 -18.86 -1.23
N GLN A 359 -40.14 -18.35 -2.05
CA GLN A 359 -41.58 -18.63 -1.92
C GLN A 359 -42.22 -19.32 -3.15
N LYS A 360 -41.47 -20.14 -3.90
CA LYS A 360 -42.07 -21.00 -4.96
C LYS A 360 -41.56 -22.43 -4.93
N LYS A 361 -42.08 -23.21 -3.99
CA LYS A 361 -42.35 -24.65 -4.17
C LYS A 361 -43.69 -24.97 -3.49
N PRO A 362 -44.75 -25.36 -4.22
CA PRO A 362 -45.97 -25.86 -3.60
C PRO A 362 -45.78 -27.34 -3.25
N GLY A 363 -45.66 -27.65 -1.97
CA GLY A 363 -45.86 -29.00 -1.42
C GLY A 363 -47.25 -29.08 -0.76
N PRO A 364 -47.85 -30.28 -0.62
CA PRO A 364 -49.24 -30.41 -0.22
C PRO A 364 -49.46 -30.02 1.24
N VAL A 365 -50.66 -29.49 1.46
CA VAL A 365 -51.20 -28.91 2.69
C VAL A 365 -51.09 -29.88 3.87
N SER A 366 -50.58 -29.39 4.99
CA SER A 366 -50.84 -29.95 6.32
C SER A 366 -51.08 -28.77 7.27
N GLN A 367 -52.31 -28.68 7.77
CA GLN A 367 -52.77 -27.66 8.69
C GLN A 367 -52.16 -27.91 10.07
N HIS A 368 -51.26 -27.05 10.56
CA HIS A 368 -51.06 -26.85 12.00
C HIS A 368 -50.59 -25.42 12.30
N GLN A 369 -51.51 -24.70 12.95
CA GLN A 369 -51.37 -23.71 14.01
C GLN A 369 -50.17 -22.73 13.98
N ASP A 370 -50.57 -21.49 13.67
CA ASP A 370 -50.05 -20.19 14.06
C ASP A 370 -49.32 -20.20 15.43
N ASP A 371 -47.99 -20.11 15.38
CA ASP A 371 -47.16 -19.66 16.50
C ASP A 371 -46.28 -18.51 15.99
N GLY A 372 -46.43 -17.34 16.62
CA GLY A 372 -45.82 -16.08 16.20
C GLY A 372 -44.30 -16.15 16.11
N MET A 373 -43.77 -16.28 14.89
CA MET A 373 -42.36 -16.07 14.62
C MET A 373 -42.11 -14.56 14.51
N ALA A 374 -41.41 -14.03 15.52
CA ALA A 374 -40.86 -12.68 15.50
C ALA A 374 -40.20 -12.40 14.14
N HIS A 375 -40.65 -11.34 13.47
CA HIS A 375 -39.94 -10.75 12.34
C HIS A 375 -38.49 -10.52 12.79
N LYS A 376 -37.54 -11.31 12.28
CA LYS A 376 -36.11 -10.95 12.37
C LYS A 376 -36.00 -9.58 11.71
N ASP A 377 -35.72 -8.55 12.51
CA ASP A 377 -35.46 -7.20 12.02
C ASP A 377 -34.43 -7.28 10.90
N PHE A 378 -34.86 -6.95 9.68
CA PHE A 378 -33.99 -6.95 8.53
C PHE A 378 -32.99 -5.80 8.68
N ASN A 379 -31.74 -6.14 8.98
CA ASN A 379 -30.65 -5.17 8.95
C ASN A 379 -30.04 -5.17 7.54
N PRO A 380 -30.11 -4.05 6.77
CA PRO A 380 -29.60 -4.00 5.40
C PRO A 380 -28.07 -4.12 5.29
N PHE A 381 -27.36 -4.11 6.43
CA PHE A 381 -25.91 -4.30 6.50
C PHE A 381 -25.49 -5.71 6.92
N ASP A 382 -26.43 -6.66 7.09
CA ASP A 382 -26.12 -8.07 7.32
C ASP A 382 -25.68 -8.77 6.01
N VAL A 383 -24.65 -8.19 5.37
CA VAL A 383 -23.95 -8.75 4.21
C VAL A 383 -23.01 -9.90 4.63
N PRO A 384 -22.59 -10.78 3.70
CA PRO A 384 -21.71 -11.90 4.01
C PRO A 384 -20.49 -11.50 4.86
N ASP A 385 -19.74 -10.47 4.44
CA ASP A 385 -18.53 -10.01 5.16
C ASP A 385 -18.82 -9.47 6.57
N ARG A 386 -20.00 -8.89 6.81
CA ARG A 386 -20.42 -8.45 8.15
C ARG A 386 -20.73 -9.65 9.03
N ILE A 387 -21.42 -10.64 8.49
CA ILE A 387 -21.80 -11.85 9.21
C ILE A 387 -20.55 -12.65 9.58
N THR A 388 -19.68 -12.93 8.61
CA THR A 388 -18.40 -13.63 8.83
C THR A 388 -17.50 -12.84 9.77
N GLY A 389 -17.40 -11.51 9.60
CA GLY A 389 -16.66 -10.64 10.51
C GLY A 389 -17.13 -10.75 11.97
N ARG A 390 -18.45 -10.71 12.21
CA ARG A 390 -18.99 -10.86 13.58
C ARG A 390 -18.72 -12.25 14.18
N LEU A 391 -18.74 -13.31 13.35
CA LEU A 391 -18.39 -14.67 13.80
C LEU A 391 -16.90 -14.76 14.14
N GLY A 392 -16.03 -14.30 13.24
CA GLY A 392 -14.58 -14.27 13.44
C GLY A 392 -14.16 -13.44 14.66
N TRP A 393 -14.78 -12.28 14.87
CA TRP A 393 -14.55 -11.48 16.09
C TRP A 393 -14.90 -12.25 17.38
N LYS A 394 -16.01 -12.99 17.41
CA LYS A 394 -16.37 -13.83 18.56
C LYS A 394 -15.36 -14.94 18.78
N GLU A 395 -14.88 -15.56 17.71
CA GLU A 395 -13.85 -16.59 17.77
C GLU A 395 -12.54 -16.03 18.32
N LEU A 396 -12.06 -14.88 17.82
CA LEU A 396 -10.87 -14.20 18.34
C LEU A 396 -11.00 -13.86 19.84
N LYS A 397 -12.18 -13.40 20.27
CA LYS A 397 -12.46 -13.14 21.69
C LYS A 397 -12.47 -14.42 22.53
N SER A 398 -12.93 -15.54 21.98
CA SER A 398 -12.87 -16.85 22.64
C SER A 398 -11.45 -17.36 22.77
N LEU A 399 -10.61 -17.12 21.75
CA LEU A 399 -9.20 -17.54 21.74
C LEU A 399 -8.35 -16.73 22.72
N ASN A 400 -8.58 -15.42 22.82
CA ASN A 400 -7.91 -14.56 23.78
C ASN A 400 -8.91 -13.58 24.44
N PRO A 401 -9.49 -13.96 25.60
CA PRO A 401 -10.44 -13.10 26.32
C PRO A 401 -9.82 -11.85 26.92
N GLY A 402 -8.49 -11.81 27.12
CA GLY A 402 -7.78 -10.69 27.71
C GLY A 402 -7.52 -9.53 26.73
N ARG A 403 -7.53 -9.81 25.43
CA ARG A 403 -7.34 -8.79 24.38
C ARG A 403 -8.60 -7.94 24.21
N ILE A 404 -8.40 -6.63 24.07
CA ILE A 404 -9.45 -5.70 23.67
C ILE A 404 -9.57 -5.73 22.13
N TRP A 405 -10.57 -6.44 21.63
CA TRP A 405 -10.92 -6.49 20.21
C TRP A 405 -12.03 -5.49 19.89
N ASN A 406 -11.67 -4.39 19.23
CA ASN A 406 -12.60 -3.35 18.81
C ASN A 406 -13.18 -3.69 17.43
N PHE A 407 -14.32 -4.37 17.37
CA PHE A 407 -15.00 -4.63 16.10
C PHE A 407 -15.74 -3.39 15.63
N VAL A 408 -15.11 -2.63 14.73
CA VAL A 408 -15.61 -1.35 14.20
C VAL A 408 -16.52 -1.63 13.01
N GLU A 409 -17.83 -1.40 13.21
CA GLU A 409 -18.81 -1.54 12.16
C GLU A 409 -18.87 -0.30 11.26
N ILE A 410 -18.30 -0.41 10.06
CA ILE A 410 -18.32 0.65 9.04
C ILE A 410 -19.47 0.35 8.06
N ASP A 411 -20.61 0.99 8.28
CA ASP A 411 -21.83 0.82 7.48
C ASP A 411 -21.88 1.90 6.39
N VAL A 412 -21.83 1.49 5.12
CA VAL A 412 -21.74 2.41 3.97
C VAL A 412 -23.05 2.39 3.18
N THR A 413 -23.73 3.54 3.12
CA THR A 413 -24.98 3.67 2.36
C THR A 413 -24.74 3.75 0.85
N HIS A 414 -25.76 3.47 0.03
CA HIS A 414 -25.65 3.61 -1.42
C HIS A 414 -25.27 5.03 -1.85
N ASN A 415 -25.91 6.04 -1.25
CA ASN A 415 -25.63 7.44 -1.56
C ASN A 415 -24.19 7.83 -1.22
N GLU A 416 -23.71 7.41 -0.05
CA GLU A 416 -22.32 7.65 0.35
C GLU A 416 -21.32 6.94 -0.57
N LEU A 417 -21.59 5.67 -0.93
CA LEU A 417 -20.76 4.93 -1.86
C LEU A 417 -20.68 5.62 -3.23
N GLU A 418 -21.84 5.95 -3.82
CA GLU A 418 -21.90 6.59 -5.14
C GLU A 418 -21.18 7.95 -5.14
N GLN A 419 -21.45 8.78 -4.14
CA GLN A 419 -20.82 10.09 -4.00
C GLN A 419 -19.29 9.98 -3.87
N MET A 420 -18.78 9.15 -2.96
CA MET A 420 -17.33 9.03 -2.75
C MET A 420 -16.64 8.35 -3.93
N ARG A 421 -17.33 7.43 -4.60
CA ARG A 421 -16.82 6.74 -5.78
C ARG A 421 -16.63 7.69 -6.96
N GLU A 422 -17.61 8.57 -7.20
CA GLU A 422 -17.56 9.57 -8.25
C GLU A 422 -16.53 10.66 -7.96
N LEU A 423 -16.54 11.22 -6.73
CA LEU A 423 -15.71 12.38 -6.40
C LEU A 423 -14.24 12.05 -6.15
N HIS A 424 -13.93 10.84 -5.67
CA HIS A 424 -12.60 10.52 -5.16
C HIS A 424 -12.07 9.15 -5.60
N ILE A 425 -12.79 8.06 -5.28
CA ILE A 425 -12.20 6.71 -5.32
C ILE A 425 -11.78 6.35 -6.75
N SER A 426 -12.67 6.52 -7.73
CA SER A 426 -12.43 6.15 -9.13
C SER A 426 -11.17 6.78 -9.73
N GLN A 427 -10.76 7.94 -9.24
CA GLN A 427 -9.57 8.65 -9.69
C GLN A 427 -8.30 8.20 -8.96
N LEU A 428 -8.43 7.81 -7.69
CA LEU A 428 -7.32 7.34 -6.86
C LEU A 428 -6.93 5.90 -7.15
N VAL A 429 -7.84 5.10 -7.73
CA VAL A 429 -7.62 3.68 -8.07
C VAL A 429 -7.38 3.45 -9.57
N GLN A 430 -7.01 4.50 -10.31
CA GLN A 430 -6.62 4.37 -11.71
C GLN A 430 -5.48 3.34 -11.87
N PRO A 431 -5.46 2.54 -12.95
CA PRO A 431 -6.29 2.70 -14.17
C PRO A 431 -7.72 2.16 -14.06
N LEU A 432 -8.11 1.52 -12.94
CA LEU A 432 -9.45 0.96 -12.73
C LEU A 432 -9.85 -0.04 -13.84
N ASN A 433 -8.93 -0.94 -14.19
CA ASN A 433 -9.09 -1.87 -15.31
C ASN A 433 -10.17 -2.92 -15.05
N THR A 434 -10.40 -3.27 -13.78
CA THR A 434 -11.32 -4.33 -13.39
C THR A 434 -12.37 -3.87 -12.38
N VAL A 435 -13.49 -4.60 -12.32
CA VAL A 435 -14.51 -4.44 -11.25
C VAL A 435 -13.91 -4.75 -9.87
N LEU A 436 -12.88 -5.60 -9.82
CA LEU A 436 -12.20 -5.92 -8.57
C LEU A 436 -11.40 -4.73 -8.05
N ASP A 437 -10.75 -3.96 -8.93
CA ASP A 437 -10.01 -2.74 -8.58
C ASP A 437 -10.94 -1.73 -7.88
N ASP A 438 -12.15 -1.57 -8.43
CA ASP A 438 -13.18 -0.68 -7.88
C ASP A 438 -13.70 -1.16 -6.53
N SER A 439 -14.03 -2.45 -6.42
CA SER A 439 -14.62 -3.00 -5.19
C SER A 439 -13.62 -3.03 -4.02
N ILE A 440 -12.38 -3.44 -4.28
CA ILE A 440 -11.28 -3.36 -3.29
C ILE A 440 -10.97 -1.91 -2.96
N GLY A 441 -10.89 -1.04 -3.96
CA GLY A 441 -10.69 0.40 -3.79
C GLY A 441 -11.71 1.04 -2.86
N CYS A 442 -12.99 0.72 -3.04
CA CYS A 442 -14.06 1.18 -2.18
C CYS A 442 -13.91 0.65 -0.75
N ALA A 443 -13.67 -0.66 -0.57
CA ALA A 443 -13.50 -1.25 0.75
C ALA A 443 -12.32 -0.61 1.51
N ILE A 444 -11.17 -0.43 0.86
CA ILE A 444 -9.99 0.21 1.44
C ILE A 444 -10.28 1.68 1.77
N TRP A 445 -10.94 2.42 0.88
CA TRP A 445 -11.30 3.82 1.14
C TRP A 445 -12.11 3.98 2.43
N PHE A 446 -13.21 3.23 2.54
CA PHE A 446 -14.08 3.34 3.72
C PHE A 446 -13.44 2.78 4.98
N ALA A 447 -12.66 1.71 4.88
CA ALA A 447 -11.92 1.19 6.02
C ALA A 447 -10.85 2.16 6.52
N SER A 448 -10.07 2.76 5.61
CA SER A 448 -8.95 3.66 5.94
C SER A 448 -9.37 4.94 6.64
N ARG A 449 -10.64 5.35 6.53
CA ARG A 449 -11.21 6.43 7.35
C ARG A 449 -11.19 6.11 8.83
N GLY A 450 -11.28 4.82 9.19
CA GLY A 450 -11.37 4.36 10.57
C GLY A 450 -12.66 4.77 11.30
N ILE A 451 -13.65 5.33 10.60
CA ILE A 451 -14.88 5.88 11.19
C ILE A 451 -15.99 4.83 11.08
N GLY A 452 -16.54 4.44 12.22
CA GLY A 452 -17.66 3.49 12.29
C GLY A 452 -18.32 3.47 13.66
N MET A 453 -18.95 2.35 13.98
CA MET A 453 -19.68 2.14 15.24
C MET A 453 -19.09 0.97 16.03
N LEU A 454 -18.87 1.15 17.34
CA LEU A 454 -18.57 0.06 18.26
C LEU A 454 -19.82 -0.37 19.01
N LYS A 455 -19.97 -1.69 19.21
CA LYS A 455 -21.05 -2.24 20.04
C LYS A 455 -20.55 -2.43 21.47
N CYS A 456 -20.98 -1.55 22.38
CA CYS A 456 -20.66 -1.59 23.80
C CYS A 456 -21.94 -1.86 24.61
N ASN A 457 -21.99 -2.97 25.35
CA ASN A 457 -23.14 -3.33 26.20
C ASN A 457 -24.51 -3.35 25.47
N GLY A 458 -24.50 -3.71 24.19
CA GLY A 458 -25.72 -3.73 23.35
C GLY A 458 -26.00 -2.44 22.59
N GLU A 459 -25.40 -1.32 23.00
CA GLU A 459 -25.54 -0.01 22.34
C GLU A 459 -24.46 0.21 21.28
N LYS A 460 -24.82 0.84 20.15
CA LYS A 460 -23.87 1.32 19.14
C LYS A 460 -23.36 2.72 19.52
N LYS A 461 -22.05 2.91 19.56
CA LYS A 461 -21.40 4.20 19.83
C LYS A 461 -20.47 4.59 18.68
N PRO A 462 -20.48 5.86 18.23
CA PRO A 462 -19.53 6.34 17.22
C PRO A 462 -18.09 6.14 17.68
N TYR A 463 -17.24 5.69 16.76
CA TYR A 463 -15.83 5.43 17.00
C TYR A 463 -15.00 5.85 15.79
N THR A 464 -13.81 6.36 16.06
CA THR A 464 -12.80 6.70 15.06
C THR A 464 -11.49 6.06 15.48
N SER A 465 -11.01 5.13 14.66
CA SER A 465 -9.71 4.49 14.86
C SER A 465 -8.60 5.52 14.73
N THR A 466 -7.61 5.42 15.62
CA THR A 466 -6.37 6.20 15.57
C THR A 466 -5.19 5.39 15.04
N SER A 467 -5.45 4.16 14.57
CA SER A 467 -4.40 3.23 14.16
C SER A 467 -3.60 3.79 12.98
N LYS A 468 -2.28 3.78 13.11
CA LYS A 468 -1.37 4.25 12.05
C LYS A 468 -0.96 3.14 11.10
N VAL A 469 -0.98 1.89 11.58
CA VAL A 469 -0.74 0.69 10.77
C VAL A 469 -2.06 -0.02 10.55
N ILE A 470 -2.34 -0.27 9.28
CA ILE A 470 -3.48 -1.06 8.83
C ILE A 470 -2.89 -2.27 8.10
N LEU A 471 -3.21 -3.47 8.57
CA LEU A 471 -2.83 -4.74 7.96
C LEU A 471 -3.90 -5.26 7.01
#